data_AF-A0A7X8HF65-F1
#
_entry.id   AF-A0A7X8HF65-F1
#
_cell.length_a   1.000
_cell.length_b   1.000
_cell.length_c   1.000
_cell.angle_alpha   90.00
_cell.angle_beta   90.00
_cell.angle_gamma   90.00
#
_symmetry.space_group_name_H-M   'P 1'
#
loop_
_entity.id
_entity.type
_entity.pdbx_description
1 polymer ?
#
loop_
_entity_poly.entity_id
_entity_poly.type
_entity_poly.pdbx_seq_one_letter_code
_entity_poly.pdbx_strand_id
1 'polypeptide(L)'
;YSWRPPALVARFLARLPGGDGIPAAVFTADGGGSYGSADVAGRMLRRKGYRVVLKGAAHYPVNWVEMMPPPVDKERSRAVAAGDAGVDAFVRALLDGTTLEQERSGIDGLLNFVGIMFGAFGRHFLGKLFIADDDCTSCGLCARTCPAGAIVLGKGPTARPRWTWGCESCNRCMNTCPTRAINTSPVRGIALLALSALAAVLGFRLYGPVSAILRGGLPPAAVALADIAAGLLIVAAGPLLALTVLDAAVLRPLLNIHVLRSLACKSFTKGFPRYLVEGFKPPSER
;
A
#
# COMPACT_ATOMS: atom_id res chain seq x y z
N TYR A 1 -1.99 5.50 5.31
CA TYR A 1 -1.14 4.40 4.81
C TYR A 1 -0.15 4.06 5.89
N SER A 2 -0.55 3.22 6.86
CA SER A 2 0.24 2.90 8.06
C SER A 2 0.81 4.15 8.75
N TRP A 3 -0.07 4.99 9.33
CA TRP A 3 0.30 6.20 10.08
C TRP A 3 1.05 7.30 9.28
N ARG A 4 1.11 7.19 7.95
CA ARG A 4 1.66 8.20 7.04
C ARG A 4 0.71 8.53 5.89
N PRO A 5 0.86 9.70 5.23
CA PRO A 5 0.13 10.01 4.02
C PRO A 5 0.45 9.00 2.91
N PRO A 6 -0.52 8.72 2.02
CA PRO A 6 -0.28 7.93 0.80
C PRO A 6 0.95 8.47 0.06
N ALA A 7 1.74 7.62 -0.61
CA ALA A 7 2.97 8.14 -1.22
C ALA A 7 2.66 9.09 -2.39
N LEU A 8 1.53 8.91 -3.08
CA LEU A 8 1.04 9.89 -4.07
C LEU A 8 0.82 11.29 -3.45
N VAL A 9 0.27 11.36 -2.23
CA VAL A 9 0.05 12.61 -1.49
C VAL A 9 1.37 13.15 -0.98
N ALA A 10 2.25 12.30 -0.44
CA ALA A 10 3.58 12.73 0.00
C ALA A 10 4.41 13.32 -1.16
N ARG A 11 4.35 12.71 -2.36
CA ARG A 11 4.99 13.23 -3.58
C ARG A 11 4.38 14.56 -4.02
N PHE A 12 3.05 14.70 -3.94
CA PHE A 12 2.37 15.96 -4.21
C PHE A 12 2.84 17.06 -3.25
N LEU A 13 2.80 16.81 -1.94
CA LEU A 13 3.27 17.76 -0.91
C LEU A 13 4.75 18.15 -1.09
N ALA A 14 5.60 17.19 -1.47
CA ALA A 14 7.01 17.45 -1.74
C ALA A 14 7.24 18.35 -2.96
N ARG A 15 6.32 18.35 -3.93
CA ARG A 15 6.36 19.19 -5.16
C ARG A 15 5.69 20.54 -5.00
N LEU A 16 5.00 20.81 -3.88
CA LEU A 16 4.43 22.13 -3.63
C LEU A 16 5.54 23.20 -3.62
N PRO A 17 5.22 24.42 -4.09
CA PRO A 17 6.12 25.57 -3.97
C PRO A 17 6.32 25.94 -2.50
N GLY A 18 7.25 26.87 -2.25
CA GLY A 18 7.39 27.53 -0.96
C GLY A 18 6.04 28.13 -0.53
N GLY A 19 5.72 27.96 0.75
CA GLY A 19 4.45 28.37 1.32
C GLY A 19 4.42 29.80 1.81
N ASP A 20 5.57 30.43 2.12
CA ASP A 20 5.67 31.84 2.55
C ASP A 20 4.62 32.28 3.59
N GLY A 21 4.32 31.41 4.56
CA GLY A 21 3.34 31.66 5.62
C GLY A 21 1.88 31.40 5.25
N ILE A 22 1.59 30.95 4.01
CA ILE A 22 0.25 30.62 3.54
C ILE A 22 -0.43 29.65 4.54
N PRO A 23 -1.65 29.99 5.01
CA PRO A 23 -2.42 29.11 5.87
C PRO A 23 -2.74 27.79 5.17
N ALA A 24 -2.56 26.67 5.86
CA ALA A 24 -2.93 25.36 5.36
C ALA A 24 -3.71 24.57 6.41
N ALA A 25 -4.72 23.83 5.97
CA ALA A 25 -5.43 22.86 6.78
C ALA A 25 -5.17 21.45 6.24
N VAL A 26 -5.07 20.45 7.13
CA VAL A 26 -4.87 19.05 6.75
C VAL A 26 -6.03 18.22 7.27
N PHE A 27 -6.70 17.51 6.36
CA PHE A 27 -7.79 16.61 6.69
C PHE A 27 -7.53 15.21 6.16
N THR A 28 -7.84 14.19 6.95
CA THR A 28 -7.70 12.79 6.53
C THR A 28 -8.98 11.99 6.78
N ALA A 29 -9.48 11.31 5.74
CA ALA A 29 -10.45 10.25 5.90
C ALA A 29 -9.73 8.90 5.97
N ASP A 30 -9.95 8.13 7.04
CA ASP A 30 -9.31 6.82 7.23
C ASP A 30 -10.29 5.81 7.83
N GLY A 31 -9.85 4.57 7.98
CA GLY A 31 -10.65 3.51 8.61
C GLY A 31 -9.92 2.78 9.74
N GLY A 32 -8.97 3.44 10.39
CA GLY A 32 -8.11 2.85 11.41
C GLY A 32 -7.91 3.73 12.65
N GLY A 33 -8.56 4.89 12.73
CA GLY A 33 -8.59 5.70 13.95
C GLY A 33 -7.28 6.44 14.24
N SER A 34 -6.49 6.82 13.22
CA SER A 34 -5.16 7.41 13.45
C SER A 34 -4.94 8.78 12.81
N TYR A 35 -4.48 9.73 13.62
CA TYR A 35 -4.04 11.06 13.21
C TYR A 35 -2.63 11.12 12.59
N GLY A 36 -1.87 10.02 12.60
CA GLY A 36 -0.46 10.03 12.18
C GLY A 36 -0.24 10.54 10.75
N SER A 37 -1.17 10.23 9.85
CA SER A 37 -1.12 10.70 8.46
C SER A 37 -1.24 12.22 8.36
N ALA A 38 -2.22 12.82 9.07
CA ALA A 38 -2.43 14.27 9.09
C ALA A 38 -1.22 14.99 9.71
N ASP A 39 -0.64 14.41 10.76
CA ASP A 39 0.54 14.92 11.42
C ASP A 39 1.78 14.96 10.53
N VAL A 40 2.06 13.86 9.84
CA VAL A 40 3.19 13.77 8.91
C VAL A 40 3.00 14.75 7.75
N ALA A 41 1.79 14.83 7.17
CA ALA A 41 1.47 15.79 6.12
C ALA A 41 1.63 17.25 6.59
N GLY A 42 1.15 17.56 7.81
CA GLY A 42 1.34 18.87 8.42
C GLY A 42 2.82 19.24 8.63
N ARG A 43 3.66 18.28 9.06
CA ARG A 43 5.12 18.49 9.13
C ARG A 43 5.76 18.75 7.76
N MET A 44 5.31 18.05 6.72
CA MET A 44 5.79 18.28 5.35
C MET A 44 5.45 19.68 4.85
N LEU A 45 4.23 20.16 5.11
CA LEU A 45 3.79 21.52 4.78
C LEU A 45 4.57 22.59 5.55
N ARG A 46 4.79 22.42 6.87
CA ARG A 46 5.58 23.36 7.67
C ARG A 46 7.02 23.49 7.16
N ARG A 47 7.66 22.37 6.77
CA ARG A 47 9.00 22.38 6.16
C ARG A 47 9.04 23.13 4.83
N LYS A 48 7.90 23.25 4.16
CA LYS A 48 7.74 24.04 2.93
C LYS A 48 7.41 25.50 3.20
N GLY A 49 7.28 25.94 4.44
CA GLY A 49 6.95 27.32 4.80
C GLY A 49 5.45 27.61 4.94
N TYR A 50 4.57 26.60 4.89
CA TYR A 50 3.14 26.81 5.14
C TYR A 50 2.85 26.90 6.64
N ARG A 51 1.89 27.75 7.00
CA ARG A 51 1.36 27.86 8.37
C ARG A 51 0.19 26.89 8.52
N VAL A 52 0.44 25.71 9.07
CA VAL A 52 -0.63 24.72 9.30
C VAL A 52 -1.52 25.17 10.46
N VAL A 53 -2.71 25.67 10.14
CA VAL A 53 -3.68 26.26 11.08
C VAL A 53 -4.64 25.25 11.68
N LEU A 54 -4.95 24.18 10.95
CA LEU A 54 -5.86 23.15 11.40
C LEU A 54 -5.43 21.78 10.91
N LYS A 55 -5.64 20.76 11.75
CA LYS A 55 -5.55 19.35 11.38
C LYS A 55 -6.79 18.65 11.88
N GLY A 56 -7.30 17.66 11.15
CA GLY A 56 -8.38 16.80 11.61
C GLY A 56 -8.46 15.50 10.83
N ALA A 57 -9.34 14.62 11.28
CA ALA A 57 -9.59 13.35 10.63
C ALA A 57 -11.07 12.96 10.74
N ALA A 58 -11.51 12.11 9.83
CA ALA A 58 -12.79 11.40 9.90
C ALA A 58 -12.53 9.90 9.79
N HIS A 59 -13.01 9.15 10.77
CA HIS A 59 -12.81 7.72 10.87
C HIS A 59 -14.06 6.98 10.38
N TYR A 60 -13.98 6.43 9.18
CA TYR A 60 -15.02 5.66 8.51
C TYR A 60 -14.78 4.14 8.70
N PRO A 61 -15.70 3.27 8.23
CA PRO A 61 -15.43 1.84 8.18
C PRO A 61 -14.11 1.50 7.47
N VAL A 62 -13.37 0.52 8.02
CA VAL A 62 -12.12 0.07 7.41
C VAL A 62 -12.31 -0.38 5.96
N ASN A 63 -11.50 0.15 5.06
CA ASN A 63 -11.54 -0.18 3.63
C ASN A 63 -10.37 -1.07 3.18
N TRP A 64 -9.49 -1.47 4.11
CA TRP A 64 -8.33 -2.32 3.88
C TRP A 64 -8.70 -3.81 3.90
N VAL A 65 -9.60 -4.16 3.00
CA VAL A 65 -10.25 -5.48 2.88
C VAL A 65 -9.32 -6.59 2.40
N GLU A 66 -8.10 -6.25 1.99
CA GLU A 66 -7.02 -7.19 1.72
C GLU A 66 -6.59 -7.99 2.95
N MET A 67 -6.77 -7.43 4.16
CA MET A 67 -6.32 -8.02 5.43
C MET A 67 -7.44 -8.30 6.42
N MET A 68 -8.44 -7.40 6.51
CA MET A 68 -9.48 -7.51 7.52
C MET A 68 -10.87 -7.24 6.93
N PRO A 69 -11.90 -7.97 7.40
CA PRO A 69 -13.26 -7.71 6.95
C PRO A 69 -13.73 -6.34 7.48
N PRO A 70 -14.49 -5.57 6.67
CA PRO A 70 -15.09 -4.34 7.16
C PRO A 70 -16.25 -4.64 8.12
N PRO A 71 -16.59 -3.72 9.02
CA PRO A 71 -17.73 -3.89 9.92
C PRO A 71 -19.05 -4.02 9.13
N VAL A 72 -20.02 -4.67 9.76
CA VAL A 72 -21.35 -4.94 9.20
C VAL A 72 -22.44 -4.31 10.07
N ASP A 73 -23.64 -4.18 9.50
CA ASP A 73 -24.86 -3.78 10.20
C ASP A 73 -24.69 -2.56 11.12
N LYS A 74 -25.06 -2.70 12.40
CA LYS A 74 -25.03 -1.62 13.39
C LYS A 74 -23.62 -1.06 13.61
N GLU A 75 -22.59 -1.89 13.54
CA GLU A 75 -21.21 -1.45 13.72
C GLU A 75 -20.78 -0.57 12.55
N ARG A 76 -21.16 -0.95 11.32
CA ARG A 76 -20.94 -0.12 10.14
C ARG A 76 -21.64 1.22 10.25
N SER A 77 -22.92 1.23 10.60
CA SER A 77 -23.68 2.48 10.74
C SER A 77 -23.09 3.41 11.79
N ARG A 78 -22.61 2.85 12.92
CA ARG A 78 -21.90 3.62 13.95
C ARG A 78 -20.59 4.22 13.43
N ALA A 79 -19.79 3.44 12.71
CA ALA A 79 -18.54 3.93 12.13
C ALA A 79 -18.77 5.01 11.06
N VAL A 80 -19.83 4.90 10.25
CA VAL A 80 -20.21 5.95 9.29
C VAL A 80 -20.61 7.23 10.02
N ALA A 81 -21.51 7.13 11.01
CA ALA A 81 -21.95 8.29 11.80
C ALA A 81 -20.78 8.98 12.53
N ALA A 82 -19.82 8.21 13.05
CA ALA A 82 -18.61 8.76 13.66
C ALA A 82 -17.73 9.50 12.66
N GLY A 83 -17.57 8.94 11.44
CA GLY A 83 -16.88 9.60 10.33
C GLY A 83 -17.53 10.93 9.96
N ASP A 84 -18.85 10.94 9.77
CA ASP A 84 -19.63 12.14 9.42
C ASP A 84 -19.53 13.22 10.51
N ALA A 85 -19.64 12.83 11.79
CA ALA A 85 -19.43 13.75 12.91
C ALA A 85 -18.01 14.35 12.92
N GLY A 86 -16.99 13.57 12.54
CA GLY A 86 -15.61 14.05 12.40
C GLY A 86 -15.44 15.07 11.25
N VAL A 87 -16.14 14.86 10.13
CA VAL A 87 -16.21 15.83 9.03
C VAL A 87 -16.85 17.13 9.53
N ASP A 88 -18.00 17.05 10.19
CA ASP A 88 -18.73 18.22 10.70
C ASP A 88 -17.89 19.02 11.70
N ALA A 89 -17.22 18.33 12.64
CA ALA A 89 -16.32 18.96 13.60
C ALA A 89 -15.15 19.69 12.91
N PHE A 90 -14.55 19.08 11.89
CA PHE A 90 -13.48 19.71 11.12
C PHE A 90 -13.96 20.94 10.35
N VAL A 91 -15.11 20.85 9.69
CA VAL A 91 -15.67 21.98 8.94
C VAL A 91 -16.00 23.14 9.87
N ARG A 92 -16.65 22.89 11.02
CA ARG A 92 -16.93 23.94 12.01
C ARG A 92 -15.64 24.58 12.52
N ALA A 93 -14.66 23.78 12.93
CA ALA A 93 -13.38 24.32 13.40
C ALA A 93 -12.66 25.16 12.34
N LEU A 94 -12.73 24.74 11.06
CA LEU A 94 -12.15 25.48 9.95
C LEU A 94 -12.83 26.84 9.74
N LEU A 95 -14.16 26.88 9.82
CA LEU A 95 -14.95 28.10 9.64
C LEU A 95 -14.79 29.06 10.83
N ASP A 96 -14.77 28.53 12.05
CA ASP A 96 -14.68 29.31 13.29
C ASP A 96 -13.23 29.74 13.61
N GLY A 97 -12.25 29.22 12.86
CA GLY A 97 -10.82 29.48 13.12
C GLY A 97 -10.32 28.85 14.43
N THR A 98 -11.01 27.82 14.93
CA THR A 98 -10.66 27.13 16.18
C THR A 98 -9.77 25.91 15.92
N THR A 99 -9.20 25.37 17.00
CA THR A 99 -8.36 24.17 16.95
C THR A 99 -9.16 22.93 17.35
N LEU A 100 -8.84 21.79 16.75
CA LEU A 100 -9.31 20.49 17.23
C LEU A 100 -8.29 19.85 18.16
N GLU A 101 -8.77 19.31 19.28
CA GLU A 101 -7.98 18.39 20.08
C GLU A 101 -7.71 17.11 19.28
N GLN A 102 -6.46 16.64 19.34
CA GLN A 102 -6.05 15.41 18.68
C GLN A 102 -5.41 14.50 19.71
N GLU A 103 -6.02 13.34 19.91
CA GLU A 103 -5.41 12.29 20.71
C GLU A 103 -4.09 11.85 20.05
N ARG A 104 -2.99 11.99 20.79
CA ARG A 104 -1.68 11.47 20.41
C ARG A 104 -1.47 10.14 21.12
N SER A 105 -0.97 9.14 20.39
CA SER A 105 -0.59 7.88 21.01
C SER A 105 0.86 7.97 21.48
N GLY A 106 1.19 7.41 22.66
CA GLY A 106 2.57 7.40 23.18
C GLY A 106 3.58 6.64 22.30
N ILE A 107 3.11 5.95 21.26
CA ILE A 107 3.90 5.10 20.36
C ILE A 107 4.01 5.66 18.92
N ASP A 108 3.61 6.91 18.69
CA ASP A 108 3.58 7.55 17.37
C ASP A 108 4.92 7.47 16.61
N GLY A 109 6.06 7.51 17.31
CA GLY A 109 7.39 7.38 16.72
C GLY A 109 7.66 6.01 16.09
N LEU A 110 7.29 4.94 16.79
CA LEU A 110 7.41 3.56 16.29
C LEU A 110 6.49 3.33 15.10
N LEU A 111 5.24 3.79 15.20
CA LEU A 111 4.25 3.66 14.13
C LEU A 111 4.66 4.43 12.87
N ASN A 112 5.35 5.56 13.04
CA ASN A 112 5.91 6.31 11.92
C ASN A 112 7.03 5.54 11.20
N PHE A 113 7.89 4.81 11.92
CA PHE A 113 8.90 3.94 11.30
C PHE A 113 8.26 2.81 10.47
N VAL A 114 7.23 2.15 11.03
CA VAL A 114 6.43 1.15 10.31
C VAL A 114 5.84 1.75 9.03
N GLY A 115 5.34 2.99 9.09
CA GLY A 115 4.85 3.70 7.92
C GLY A 115 5.88 3.94 6.82
N ILE A 116 7.15 4.20 7.20
CA ILE A 116 8.24 4.37 6.22
C ILE A 116 8.50 3.04 5.51
N MET A 117 8.63 1.94 6.26
CA MET A 117 8.86 0.61 5.69
C MET A 117 7.68 0.15 4.82
N PHE A 118 6.46 0.47 5.25
CA PHE A 118 5.26 0.21 4.45
C PHE A 118 5.29 0.98 3.13
N GLY A 119 5.63 2.27 3.15
CA GLY A 119 5.74 3.10 1.95
C GLY A 119 6.89 2.69 1.01
N ALA A 120 8.03 2.29 1.57
CA ALA A 120 9.21 1.90 0.79
C ALA A 120 9.08 0.50 0.18
N PHE A 121 8.43 -0.44 0.88
CA PHE A 121 8.38 -1.84 0.48
C PHE A 121 7.00 -2.48 0.66
N GLY A 122 6.39 -2.35 1.85
CA GLY A 122 5.19 -3.11 2.22
C GLY A 122 4.04 -2.99 1.22
N ARG A 123 3.70 -1.78 0.78
CA ARG A 123 2.63 -1.55 -0.21
C ARG A 123 2.88 -2.21 -1.57
N HIS A 124 4.15 -2.35 -1.96
CA HIS A 124 4.54 -2.95 -3.23
C HIS A 124 4.36 -4.47 -3.15
N PHE A 125 4.78 -5.07 -2.04
CA PHE A 125 4.54 -6.48 -1.74
C PHE A 125 3.04 -6.80 -1.75
N LEU A 126 2.24 -6.03 -1.00
CA LEU A 126 0.78 -6.19 -0.94
C LEU A 126 0.13 -6.03 -2.32
N GLY A 127 0.56 -5.05 -3.10
CA GLY A 127 0.14 -4.91 -4.49
C GLY A 127 0.30 -6.18 -5.33
N LYS A 128 1.32 -7.00 -5.05
CA LYS A 128 1.56 -8.26 -5.78
C LYS A 128 0.73 -9.45 -5.30
N LEU A 129 0.08 -9.33 -4.15
CA LEU A 129 -0.83 -10.35 -3.62
C LEU A 129 -2.20 -10.31 -4.29
N PHE A 130 -2.61 -9.17 -4.84
CA PHE A 130 -3.88 -9.08 -5.56
C PHE A 130 -3.92 -10.05 -6.74
N ILE A 131 -5.04 -10.75 -6.85
CA ILE A 131 -5.39 -11.62 -7.96
C ILE A 131 -6.85 -11.40 -8.34
N ALA A 132 -7.17 -11.57 -9.62
CA ALA A 132 -8.55 -11.61 -10.10
C ALA A 132 -8.92 -13.06 -10.44
N ASP A 133 -10.00 -13.53 -9.83
CA ASP A 133 -10.53 -14.88 -10.06
C ASP A 133 -11.38 -14.99 -11.34
N ASP A 134 -12.14 -16.08 -11.45
CA ASP A 134 -12.91 -16.40 -12.64
C ASP A 134 -14.19 -15.56 -12.77
N ASP A 135 -14.63 -14.87 -11.71
CA ASP A 135 -15.75 -13.92 -11.76
C ASP A 135 -15.35 -12.61 -12.47
N CYS A 136 -14.08 -12.46 -12.85
CA CYS A 136 -13.59 -11.27 -13.54
C CYS A 136 -14.10 -11.22 -14.98
N THR A 137 -14.92 -10.21 -15.27
CA THR A 137 -15.50 -9.93 -16.59
C THR A 137 -14.58 -9.13 -17.50
N SER A 138 -13.34 -8.87 -17.09
CA SER A 138 -12.37 -8.05 -17.86
C SER A 138 -12.85 -6.61 -18.14
N CYS A 139 -13.80 -6.08 -17.36
CA CYS A 139 -14.44 -4.78 -17.60
C CYS A 139 -13.52 -3.55 -17.46
N GLY A 140 -12.35 -3.72 -16.83
CA GLY A 140 -11.33 -2.67 -16.68
C GLY A 140 -11.62 -1.56 -15.68
N LEU A 141 -12.73 -1.61 -14.92
CA LEU A 141 -13.07 -0.58 -13.93
C LEU A 141 -11.94 -0.36 -12.91
N CYS A 142 -11.31 -1.44 -12.44
CA CYS A 142 -10.20 -1.38 -11.49
C CYS A 142 -9.02 -0.57 -12.03
N ALA A 143 -8.68 -0.74 -13.31
CA ALA A 143 -7.59 -0.01 -13.96
C ALA A 143 -7.94 1.48 -14.15
N ARG A 144 -9.15 1.76 -14.65
CA ARG A 144 -9.62 3.14 -14.89
C ARG A 144 -9.73 3.99 -13.63
N THR A 145 -10.07 3.37 -12.50
CA THR A 145 -10.27 4.08 -11.22
C THR A 145 -9.06 4.03 -10.29
N CYS A 146 -7.94 3.44 -10.72
CA CYS A 146 -6.74 3.36 -9.90
C CYS A 146 -6.09 4.75 -9.78
N PRO A 147 -6.05 5.39 -8.60
CA PRO A 147 -5.48 6.73 -8.44
C PRO A 147 -3.97 6.76 -8.69
N ALA A 148 -3.30 5.61 -8.60
CA ALA A 148 -1.87 5.49 -8.82
C ALA A 148 -1.51 5.04 -10.25
N GLY A 149 -2.50 4.81 -11.12
CA GLY A 149 -2.26 4.22 -12.46
C GLY A 149 -1.57 2.86 -12.41
N ALA A 150 -1.73 2.12 -11.31
CA ALA A 150 -0.88 0.98 -10.98
C ALA A 150 -1.41 -0.37 -11.49
N ILE A 151 -2.46 -0.40 -12.30
CA ILE A 151 -3.10 -1.63 -12.76
C ILE A 151 -3.08 -1.66 -14.29
N VAL A 152 -2.48 -2.72 -14.84
CA VAL A 152 -2.45 -2.99 -16.28
C VAL A 152 -3.44 -4.10 -16.58
N LEU A 153 -4.33 -3.87 -17.55
CA LEU A 153 -5.24 -4.89 -18.09
C LEU A 153 -4.89 -5.14 -19.55
N GLY A 154 -4.71 -6.41 -19.92
CA GLY A 154 -4.47 -6.81 -21.31
C GLY A 154 -5.71 -6.63 -22.18
N LYS A 155 -5.59 -6.92 -23.48
CA LYS A 155 -6.72 -6.95 -24.41
C LYS A 155 -7.39 -8.34 -24.39
N GLY A 156 -8.69 -8.37 -24.65
CA GLY A 156 -9.47 -9.59 -24.83
C GLY A 156 -10.40 -9.93 -23.65
N PRO A 157 -11.37 -10.83 -23.87
CA PRO A 157 -12.45 -11.12 -22.93
C PRO A 157 -11.98 -11.88 -21.68
N THR A 158 -10.83 -12.55 -21.75
CA THR A 158 -10.22 -13.33 -20.64
C THR A 158 -9.07 -12.59 -19.95
N ALA A 159 -8.84 -11.32 -20.31
CA ALA A 159 -7.78 -10.52 -19.71
C ALA A 159 -7.99 -10.38 -18.19
N ARG A 160 -6.91 -10.45 -17.42
CA ARG A 160 -6.95 -10.22 -15.97
C ARG A 160 -6.10 -9.00 -15.60
N PRO A 161 -6.56 -8.17 -14.64
CA PRO A 161 -5.78 -7.04 -14.17
C PRO A 161 -4.49 -7.52 -13.50
N ARG A 162 -3.43 -6.73 -13.66
CA ARG A 162 -2.13 -6.97 -13.05
C ARG A 162 -1.67 -5.71 -12.34
N TRP A 163 -1.29 -5.88 -11.08
CA TRP A 163 -0.81 -4.79 -10.25
C TRP A 163 0.70 -4.61 -10.43
N THR A 164 1.08 -3.39 -10.75
CA THR A 164 2.45 -2.96 -10.97
C THR A 164 3.10 -2.52 -9.66
N TRP A 165 4.39 -2.19 -9.74
CA TRP A 165 5.12 -1.61 -8.61
C TRP A 165 4.49 -0.31 -8.09
N GLY A 166 3.74 0.43 -8.90
CA GLY A 166 3.09 1.68 -8.47
C GLY A 166 1.97 1.51 -7.44
N CYS A 167 1.61 0.28 -7.05
CA CYS A 167 0.46 0.04 -6.18
C CYS A 167 0.64 0.73 -4.83
N GLU A 168 -0.41 1.43 -4.41
CA GLU A 168 -0.47 2.06 -3.10
C GLU A 168 -0.98 1.07 -2.03
N SER A 169 -1.69 -0.01 -2.38
CA SER A 169 -2.51 -0.85 -1.46
C SER A 169 -3.73 -0.08 -0.89
N CYS A 170 -4.29 0.85 -1.67
CA CYS A 170 -5.50 1.61 -1.30
C CYS A 170 -6.78 0.76 -1.23
N ASN A 171 -6.75 -0.46 -1.79
CA ASN A 171 -7.88 -1.38 -1.84
C ASN A 171 -9.14 -0.88 -2.59
N ARG A 172 -9.10 0.30 -3.24
CA ARG A 172 -10.20 0.80 -4.08
C ARG A 172 -10.64 -0.25 -5.10
N CYS A 173 -9.70 -0.84 -5.84
CA CYS A 173 -10.01 -1.84 -6.86
C CYS A 173 -10.73 -3.08 -6.31
N MET A 174 -10.42 -3.50 -5.09
CA MET A 174 -11.06 -4.65 -4.44
C MET A 174 -12.47 -4.30 -3.97
N ASN A 175 -12.66 -3.10 -3.41
CA ASN A 175 -13.96 -2.64 -2.91
C ASN A 175 -14.95 -2.30 -4.03
N THR A 176 -14.48 -1.72 -5.14
CA THR A 176 -15.35 -1.26 -6.24
C THR A 176 -15.58 -2.30 -7.34
N CYS A 177 -15.06 -3.51 -7.21
CA CYS A 177 -15.22 -4.54 -8.24
C CYS A 177 -16.67 -5.04 -8.26
N PRO A 178 -17.43 -4.87 -9.37
CA PRO A 178 -18.86 -5.18 -9.40
C PRO A 178 -19.13 -6.68 -9.22
N THR A 179 -18.23 -7.53 -9.71
CA THR A 179 -18.33 -9.00 -9.56
C THR A 179 -17.52 -9.54 -8.38
N ARG A 180 -16.92 -8.67 -7.55
CA ARG A 180 -16.09 -9.06 -6.39
C ARG A 180 -15.00 -10.08 -6.75
N ALA A 181 -14.43 -9.95 -7.94
CA ALA A 181 -13.44 -10.89 -8.49
C ALA A 181 -12.02 -10.66 -7.97
N ILE A 182 -11.72 -9.49 -7.40
CA ILE A 182 -10.38 -9.14 -6.93
C ILE A 182 -10.23 -9.58 -5.47
N ASN A 183 -9.22 -10.38 -5.19
CA ASN A 183 -8.96 -11.02 -3.89
C ASN A 183 -7.45 -11.02 -3.55
N THR A 184 -7.12 -11.26 -2.29
CA THR A 184 -5.73 -11.47 -1.82
C THR A 184 -5.33 -12.93 -2.03
N SER A 185 -4.17 -13.19 -2.64
CA SER A 185 -3.68 -14.55 -2.85
C SER A 185 -2.55 -14.91 -1.86
N PRO A 186 -2.83 -15.71 -0.81
CA PRO A 186 -1.78 -16.23 0.08
C PRO A 186 -0.75 -17.05 -0.69
N VAL A 187 -1.20 -17.83 -1.68
CA VAL A 187 -0.34 -18.67 -2.53
C VAL A 187 0.68 -17.82 -3.29
N ARG A 188 0.26 -16.69 -3.87
CA ARG A 188 1.21 -15.75 -4.50
C ARG A 188 2.18 -15.17 -3.48
N GLY A 189 1.71 -14.82 -2.28
CA GLY A 189 2.58 -14.34 -1.19
C GLY A 189 3.66 -15.34 -0.81
N ILE A 190 3.28 -16.59 -0.58
CA ILE A 190 4.20 -17.69 -0.27
C ILE A 190 5.20 -17.87 -1.42
N ALA A 191 4.74 -17.88 -2.67
CA ALA A 191 5.60 -18.04 -3.83
C ALA A 191 6.62 -16.88 -3.98
N LEU A 192 6.20 -15.64 -3.73
CA LEU A 192 7.08 -14.47 -3.76
C LEU A 192 8.13 -14.53 -2.65
N LEU A 193 7.76 -14.94 -1.43
CA LEU A 193 8.69 -15.13 -0.33
C LEU A 193 9.70 -16.26 -0.64
N ALA A 194 9.23 -17.38 -1.18
CA ALA A 194 10.09 -18.48 -1.60
C ALA A 194 11.09 -18.05 -2.69
N LEU A 195 10.65 -17.32 -3.70
CA LEU A 195 11.52 -16.76 -4.74
C LEU A 195 12.53 -15.75 -4.18
N SER A 196 12.11 -14.92 -3.21
CA SER A 196 13.01 -13.98 -2.52
C SER A 196 14.10 -14.71 -1.75
N ALA A 197 13.73 -15.75 -1.01
CA ALA A 197 14.67 -16.59 -0.26
C ALA A 197 15.63 -17.34 -1.20
N LEU A 198 15.11 -17.93 -2.29
CA LEU A 198 15.93 -18.61 -3.29
C LEU A 198 16.94 -17.66 -3.93
N ALA A 199 16.50 -16.46 -4.33
CA ALA A 199 17.39 -15.44 -4.89
C ALA A 199 18.50 -15.04 -3.91
N ALA A 200 18.18 -14.88 -2.63
CA ALA A 200 19.18 -14.59 -1.59
C ALA A 200 20.17 -15.75 -1.41
N VAL A 201 19.69 -16.99 -1.33
CA VAL A 201 20.55 -18.20 -1.21
C VAL A 201 21.51 -18.30 -2.39
N LEU A 202 21.02 -18.11 -3.62
CA LEU A 202 21.86 -18.11 -4.82
C LEU A 202 22.86 -16.95 -4.79
N GLY A 203 22.44 -15.75 -4.37
CA GLY A 203 23.32 -14.60 -4.21
C GLY A 203 24.48 -14.88 -3.26
N PHE A 204 24.21 -15.47 -2.09
CA PHE A 204 25.26 -15.87 -1.15
C PHE A 204 26.20 -16.94 -1.71
N ARG A 205 25.66 -17.93 -2.45
CA ARG A 205 26.46 -18.96 -3.11
C ARG A 205 27.40 -18.38 -4.16
N LEU A 206 26.95 -17.39 -4.93
CA LEU A 206 27.75 -16.71 -5.94
C LEU A 206 28.76 -15.72 -5.33
N TYR A 207 28.44 -15.10 -4.20
CA TYR A 207 29.35 -14.17 -3.52
C TYR A 207 30.48 -14.88 -2.75
N GLY A 208 30.28 -16.14 -2.32
CA GLY A 208 31.28 -16.92 -1.58
C GLY A 208 32.69 -16.91 -2.22
N PRO A 209 32.83 -17.27 -3.52
CA PRO A 209 34.11 -17.19 -4.22
C PRO A 209 34.71 -15.78 -4.26
N VAL A 210 33.89 -14.74 -4.38
CA VAL A 210 34.36 -13.34 -4.36
C VAL A 210 34.94 -12.99 -2.99
N SER A 211 34.23 -13.35 -1.91
CA SER A 211 34.73 -13.15 -0.54
C SER A 211 36.05 -13.89 -0.29
N ALA A 212 36.23 -15.10 -0.84
CA ALA A 212 37.48 -15.84 -0.73
C ALA A 212 38.65 -15.12 -1.43
N ILE A 213 38.43 -14.53 -2.60
CA ILE A 213 39.44 -13.74 -3.32
C ILE A 213 39.79 -12.47 -2.53
N LEU A 214 38.79 -11.76 -2.00
CA LEU A 214 39.01 -10.53 -1.22
C LEU A 214 39.88 -10.78 0.02
N ARG A 215 39.71 -11.94 0.68
CA ARG A 215 40.56 -12.35 1.82
C ARG A 215 42.03 -12.52 1.46
N GLY A 216 42.35 -12.81 0.20
CA GLY A 216 43.73 -12.93 -0.28
C GLY A 216 44.40 -11.59 -0.61
N GLY A 217 43.64 -10.49 -0.73
CA GLY A 217 44.16 -9.21 -1.21
C GLY A 217 43.88 -7.99 -0.33
N LEU A 218 43.05 -8.10 0.71
CA LEU A 218 42.65 -6.98 1.55
C LEU A 218 42.84 -7.28 3.05
N PRO A 219 43.04 -6.23 3.89
CA PRO A 219 43.06 -6.38 5.34
C PRO A 219 41.75 -6.97 5.89
N PRO A 220 41.78 -7.74 6.99
CA PRO A 220 40.60 -8.42 7.54
C PRO A 220 39.41 -7.48 7.81
N ALA A 221 39.66 -6.27 8.31
CA ALA A 221 38.61 -5.29 8.57
C ALA A 221 37.88 -4.83 7.30
N ALA A 222 38.62 -4.64 6.19
CA ALA A 222 38.04 -4.26 4.91
C ALA A 222 37.17 -5.39 4.32
N VAL A 223 37.62 -6.64 4.45
CA VAL A 223 36.85 -7.81 4.03
C VAL A 223 35.56 -7.94 4.84
N ALA A 224 35.61 -7.76 6.16
CA ALA A 224 34.42 -7.83 7.01
C ALA A 224 33.37 -6.78 6.59
N LEU A 225 33.79 -5.55 6.31
CA LEU A 225 32.89 -4.51 5.81
C LEU A 225 32.30 -4.85 4.44
N ALA A 226 33.12 -5.39 3.53
CA ALA A 226 32.65 -5.84 2.22
C ALA A 226 31.62 -6.97 2.32
N ASP A 227 31.87 -7.98 3.18
CA ASP A 227 30.95 -9.09 3.41
C ASP A 227 29.62 -8.62 4.02
N ILE A 228 29.65 -7.69 4.98
CA ILE A 228 28.42 -7.09 5.55
C ILE A 228 27.64 -6.34 4.47
N ALA A 229 28.32 -5.48 3.69
CA ALA A 229 27.67 -4.70 2.64
C ALA A 229 27.06 -5.62 1.56
N ALA A 230 27.80 -6.64 1.12
CA ALA A 230 27.32 -7.62 0.16
C ALA A 230 26.12 -8.42 0.71
N GLY A 231 26.18 -8.86 1.96
CA GLY A 231 25.06 -9.55 2.61
C GLY A 231 23.80 -8.71 2.68
N LEU A 232 23.90 -7.44 3.07
CA LEU A 232 22.78 -6.50 3.07
C LEU A 232 22.20 -6.29 1.66
N LEU A 233 23.07 -6.14 0.65
CA LEU A 233 22.65 -5.99 -0.74
C LEU A 233 21.94 -7.24 -1.27
N ILE A 234 22.47 -8.44 -0.99
CA ILE A 234 21.87 -9.72 -1.41
C ILE A 234 20.47 -9.88 -0.79
N VAL A 235 20.33 -9.62 0.50
CA VAL A 235 19.05 -9.73 1.21
C VAL A 235 18.05 -8.68 0.71
N ALA A 236 18.48 -7.45 0.43
CA ALA A 236 17.62 -6.40 -0.11
C ALA A 236 17.23 -6.65 -1.58
N ALA A 237 18.14 -7.21 -2.40
CA ALA A 237 17.91 -7.48 -3.80
C ALA A 237 16.92 -8.63 -4.03
N GLY A 238 16.91 -9.65 -3.17
CA GLY A 238 16.02 -10.82 -3.30
C GLY A 238 14.55 -10.44 -3.46
N PRO A 239 13.94 -9.70 -2.52
CA PRO A 239 12.56 -9.23 -2.63
C PRO A 239 12.30 -8.31 -3.82
N LEU A 240 13.25 -7.44 -4.18
CA LEU A 240 13.13 -6.58 -5.37
C LEU A 240 13.06 -7.43 -6.64
N LEU A 241 13.95 -8.40 -6.80
CA LEU A 241 13.95 -9.35 -7.92
C LEU A 241 12.66 -10.18 -7.94
N ALA A 242 12.24 -10.68 -6.79
CA ALA A 242 11.02 -11.49 -6.66
C ALA A 242 9.76 -10.72 -7.10
N LEU A 243 9.59 -9.48 -6.63
CA LEU A 243 8.41 -8.66 -6.92
C LEU A 243 8.41 -8.05 -8.32
N THR A 244 9.57 -8.01 -8.99
CA THR A 244 9.71 -7.42 -10.34
C THR A 244 9.93 -8.49 -11.39
N VAL A 245 11.18 -8.92 -11.57
CA VAL A 245 11.62 -9.81 -12.65
C VAL A 245 11.05 -11.22 -12.48
N LEU A 246 11.15 -11.82 -11.30
CA LEU A 246 10.72 -13.21 -11.10
C LEU A 246 9.19 -13.34 -11.07
N ASP A 247 8.45 -12.37 -10.52
CA ASP A 247 6.99 -12.32 -10.67
C ASP A 247 6.60 -12.30 -12.16
N ALA A 248 7.28 -11.49 -12.97
CA ALA A 248 6.99 -11.38 -14.40
C ALA A 248 7.40 -12.62 -15.20
N ALA A 249 8.58 -13.18 -14.93
CA ALA A 249 9.16 -14.27 -15.71
C ALA A 249 8.74 -15.67 -15.24
N VAL A 250 8.35 -15.83 -13.96
CA VAL A 250 8.04 -17.14 -13.36
C VAL A 250 6.58 -17.20 -12.94
N LEU A 251 6.16 -16.38 -11.98
CA LEU A 251 4.83 -16.54 -11.37
C LEU A 251 3.69 -16.23 -12.33
N ARG A 252 3.82 -15.17 -13.16
CA ARG A 252 2.77 -14.78 -14.10
C ARG A 252 2.52 -15.83 -15.19
N PRO A 253 3.54 -16.38 -15.89
CA PRO A 253 3.32 -17.47 -16.83
C PRO A 253 2.66 -18.70 -16.20
N LEU A 254 3.03 -19.04 -14.95
CA LEU A 254 2.41 -20.17 -14.24
C LEU A 254 0.90 -19.99 -14.03
N LEU A 255 0.40 -18.76 -13.91
CA LEU A 255 -1.04 -18.47 -13.82
C LEU A 255 -1.80 -18.69 -15.14
N ASN A 256 -1.13 -19.06 -16.24
CA ASN A 256 -1.81 -19.53 -17.45
C ASN A 256 -2.20 -21.01 -17.34
N ILE A 257 -1.63 -21.75 -16.40
CA ILE A 257 -2.00 -23.14 -16.11
C ILE A 257 -3.24 -23.12 -15.20
N HIS A 258 -4.35 -23.69 -15.68
CA HIS A 258 -5.65 -23.61 -15.00
C HIS A 258 -5.60 -24.06 -13.54
N VAL A 259 -4.96 -25.19 -13.23
CA VAL A 259 -4.85 -25.72 -11.87
C VAL A 259 -4.09 -24.76 -10.94
N LEU A 260 -2.97 -24.19 -11.41
CA LEU A 260 -2.17 -23.25 -10.63
C LEU A 260 -2.92 -21.93 -10.40
N ARG A 261 -3.67 -21.47 -11.39
CA ARG A 261 -4.54 -20.31 -11.24
C ARG A 261 -5.64 -20.57 -10.21
N SER A 262 -6.34 -21.69 -10.33
CA SER A 262 -7.41 -22.07 -9.41
C SER A 262 -6.90 -22.09 -7.96
N LEU A 263 -5.71 -22.68 -7.74
CA LEU A 263 -5.05 -22.65 -6.44
C LEU A 263 -4.72 -21.22 -5.99
N ALA A 264 -4.15 -20.39 -6.86
CA ALA A 264 -3.80 -19.02 -6.54
C ALA A 264 -5.02 -18.12 -6.23
N CYS A 265 -6.19 -18.44 -6.79
CA CYS A 265 -7.44 -17.71 -6.54
C CYS A 265 -8.12 -18.11 -5.22
N LYS A 266 -7.70 -19.19 -4.55
CA LYS A 266 -8.20 -19.54 -3.21
C LYS A 266 -7.79 -18.44 -2.22
N SER A 267 -8.79 -17.72 -1.72
CA SER A 267 -8.59 -16.52 -0.90
C SER A 267 -9.56 -16.47 0.28
N PHE A 268 -9.02 -16.14 1.45
CA PHE A 268 -9.81 -15.83 2.64
C PHE A 268 -10.64 -14.55 2.47
N THR A 269 -10.20 -13.61 1.61
CA THR A 269 -10.90 -12.34 1.39
C THR A 269 -12.13 -12.44 0.49
N LYS A 270 -12.38 -13.60 -0.14
CA LYS A 270 -13.56 -13.80 -1.01
C LYS A 270 -14.86 -13.63 -0.24
N GLY A 271 -14.90 -14.12 1.00
CA GLY A 271 -16.05 -14.01 1.89
C GLY A 271 -16.22 -12.63 2.54
N PHE A 272 -15.23 -11.75 2.45
CA PHE A 272 -15.31 -10.46 3.14
C PHE A 272 -16.37 -9.57 2.50
N PRO A 273 -17.24 -8.93 3.29
CA PRO A 273 -18.16 -7.95 2.76
C PRO A 273 -17.39 -6.82 2.06
N ARG A 274 -17.98 -6.25 1.01
CA ARG A 274 -17.48 -5.02 0.40
C ARG A 274 -18.39 -3.89 0.85
N TYR A 275 -17.80 -2.76 1.20
CA TYR A 275 -18.53 -1.58 1.60
C TYR A 275 -18.22 -0.45 0.61
N LEU A 276 -19.30 0.11 0.06
CA LEU A 276 -19.30 1.38 -0.65
C LEU A 276 -20.33 2.25 0.05
N VAL A 277 -20.06 3.55 0.15
CA VAL A 277 -21.04 4.50 0.70
C VAL A 277 -22.32 4.44 -0.14
N GLU A 278 -23.46 4.58 0.52
CA GLU A 278 -24.75 4.52 -0.16
C GLU A 278 -24.83 5.57 -1.29
N GLY A 279 -25.37 5.16 -2.44
CA GLY A 279 -25.41 6.00 -3.63
C GLY A 279 -24.07 6.18 -4.37
N PHE A 280 -22.96 5.61 -3.89
CA PHE A 280 -21.69 5.66 -4.62
C PHE A 280 -21.77 4.88 -5.94
N LYS A 281 -21.72 5.61 -7.04
CA LYS A 281 -21.56 5.05 -8.39
C LYS A 281 -20.10 5.19 -8.85
N PRO A 282 -19.39 4.09 -9.14
CA PRO A 282 -18.04 4.18 -9.68
C PRO A 282 -18.05 4.95 -11.01
N PRO A 283 -16.97 5.69 -11.36
CA PRO A 283 -16.93 6.59 -12.51
C PRO A 283 -17.31 6.02 -13.88
N SER A 284 -17.38 4.69 -14.08
CA SER A 284 -17.86 4.10 -15.35
C SER A 284 -19.39 3.90 -15.42
N GLU A 285 -20.11 4.29 -14.37
CA GLU A 285 -21.58 4.37 -14.32
C GLU A 285 -22.07 5.83 -14.34
N ARG A 286 -21.18 6.79 -14.64
CA ARG A 286 -21.48 8.20 -14.86
C ARG A 286 -21.50 8.50 -16.35
#